data_AF-A0A3P8LZP5-F1
#
_entry.id   AF-A0A3P8LZP5-F1
#
_cell.length_a   1.000
_cell.length_b   1.000
_cell.length_c   1.000
_cell.angle_alpha   90.00
_cell.angle_beta   90.00
_cell.angle_gamma   90.00
#
_symmetry.space_group_name_H-M   'P 1'
#
loop_
_entity.id
_entity.type
_entity.pdbx_description
1 polymer ?
#
loop_
_entity_poly.entity_id
_entity_poly.type
_entity_poly.pdbx_seq_one_letter_code
_entity_poly.pdbx_strand_id
1 'polypeptide(L)'
;MTLPAPGISPTLSSQQLLTGSFNGQTQSLLVMLNADAHRLTLAGLSSVGIRLFLVTYDEKGVHTEQSIVVPQMPPASQVLADVMLSHWPIAAWQPQLPKGWTLTDAGDRRELRNASGRLVTEITYLNRKGRREPISIQQRAFGYHITIQYLGD
;
A
#
# COMPACT_ATOMS: atom_id res chain seq x y z
N MET A 1 8.16 -0.10 -11.65
CA MET A 1 6.88 -0.69 -12.10
C MET A 1 5.90 0.45 -12.29
N THR A 2 4.95 0.31 -13.21
CA THR A 2 3.87 1.29 -13.37
C THR A 2 2.70 0.87 -12.48
N LEU A 3 1.92 1.82 -11.97
CA LEU A 3 0.72 1.49 -11.21
C LEU A 3 -0.39 0.99 -12.17
N PRO A 4 -1.20 -0.01 -11.78
CA PRO A 4 -2.42 -0.31 -12.51
C PRO A 4 -3.42 0.84 -12.36
N ALA A 5 -4.48 0.84 -13.18
CA ALA A 5 -5.56 1.82 -13.04
C ALA A 5 -6.17 1.80 -11.62
N PRO A 6 -6.66 2.95 -11.12
CA PRO A 6 -7.19 3.09 -9.75
C PRO A 6 -8.52 2.36 -9.52
N GLY A 7 -9.11 1.73 -10.54
CA GLY A 7 -10.42 1.08 -10.41
C GLY A 7 -10.36 -0.21 -9.58
N ILE A 8 -11.18 -0.28 -8.53
CA ILE A 8 -11.43 -1.49 -7.73
C ILE A 8 -12.93 -1.72 -7.51
N SER A 9 -13.33 -2.99 -7.48
CA SER A 9 -14.69 -3.42 -7.13
C SER A 9 -14.63 -4.71 -6.30
N PRO A 10 -15.38 -4.83 -5.18
CA PRO A 10 -16.24 -3.80 -4.61
C PRO A 10 -15.45 -2.57 -4.11
N THR A 11 -16.15 -1.50 -3.77
CA THR A 11 -15.52 -0.30 -3.21
C THR A 11 -14.80 -0.65 -1.91
N LEU A 12 -13.66 0.00 -1.70
CA LEU A 12 -12.80 -0.18 -0.54
C LEU A 12 -12.77 1.12 0.26
N SER A 13 -13.26 1.08 1.49
CA SER A 13 -13.11 2.17 2.44
C SER A 13 -12.57 1.61 3.74
N SER A 14 -11.51 2.22 4.27
CA SER A 14 -10.93 1.80 5.54
C SER A 14 -10.20 2.93 6.23
N GLN A 15 -10.22 2.86 7.56
CA GLN A 15 -9.37 3.65 8.43
C GLN A 15 -8.39 2.70 9.13
N GLN A 16 -7.10 2.99 9.02
CA GLN A 16 -6.05 2.09 9.46
C GLN A 16 -4.96 2.85 10.19
N LEU A 17 -4.37 2.26 11.23
CA LEU A 17 -3.09 2.68 11.77
C LEU A 17 -1.99 1.91 11.02
N LEU A 18 -1.15 2.63 10.30
CA LEU A 18 0.06 2.07 9.71
C LEU A 18 1.23 2.37 10.63
N THR A 19 1.97 1.34 11.01
CA THR A 19 3.20 1.47 11.78
C THR A 19 4.36 1.01 10.91
N GLY A 20 5.16 1.97 10.45
CA GLY A 20 6.36 1.72 9.67
C GLY A 20 7.58 1.62 10.57
N SER A 21 8.46 0.66 10.30
CA SER A 21 9.79 0.57 10.91
C SER A 21 10.88 0.66 9.85
N PHE A 22 11.85 1.54 10.09
CA PHE A 22 12.98 1.78 9.21
C PHE A 22 14.22 2.11 10.05
N ASN A 23 15.34 1.43 9.81
CA ASN A 23 16.59 1.61 10.56
C ASN A 23 16.41 1.57 12.10
N GLY A 24 15.52 0.71 12.61
CA GLY A 24 15.24 0.57 14.04
C GLY A 24 14.36 1.66 14.65
N GLN A 25 13.95 2.68 13.86
CA GLN A 25 12.97 3.66 14.29
C GLN A 25 11.59 3.25 13.80
N THR A 26 10.59 3.50 14.65
CA THR A 26 9.19 3.15 14.38
C THR A 26 8.36 4.42 14.42
N GLN A 27 7.57 4.61 13.36
CA GLN A 27 6.64 5.74 13.25
C GLN A 27 5.28 5.22 12.82
N SER A 28 4.25 5.69 13.53
CA SER A 28 2.86 5.39 13.18
C SER A 28 2.18 6.58 12.51
N LEU A 29 1.29 6.30 11.57
CA LEU A 29 0.39 7.26 10.97
C LEU A 29 -1.02 6.68 10.83
N LEU A 30 -2.02 7.55 10.95
CA LEU A 30 -3.39 7.19 10.66
C LEU A 30 -3.65 7.38 9.16
N VAL A 31 -4.15 6.34 8.51
CA VAL A 31 -4.45 6.32 7.08
C VAL A 31 -5.94 6.18 6.85
N MET A 32 -6.47 7.02 5.97
CA MET A 32 -7.81 6.88 5.42
C MET A 32 -7.68 6.52 3.94
N LEU A 33 -8.17 5.33 3.59
CA LEU A 33 -8.22 4.84 2.22
C LEU A 33 -9.67 4.81 1.75
N ASN A 34 -9.95 5.42 0.61
CA ASN A 34 -11.19 5.27 -0.12
C ASN A 34 -10.87 4.97 -1.57
N ALA A 35 -11.44 3.91 -2.14
CA ALA A 35 -11.24 3.55 -3.52
C ALA A 35 -12.51 2.95 -4.12
N ASP A 36 -12.79 3.32 -5.36
CA ASP A 36 -13.89 2.80 -6.17
C ASP A 36 -13.42 2.51 -7.61
N ALA A 37 -14.35 2.37 -8.55
CA ALA A 37 -14.04 2.06 -9.94
C ALA A 37 -13.28 3.19 -10.68
N HIS A 38 -13.28 4.42 -10.15
CA HIS A 38 -12.78 5.61 -10.83
C HIS A 38 -11.65 6.32 -10.08
N ARG A 39 -11.68 6.27 -8.74
CA ARG A 39 -10.79 7.07 -7.91
C ARG A 39 -10.29 6.29 -6.70
N LEU A 40 -9.03 6.52 -6.35
CA LEU A 40 -8.42 6.19 -5.07
C LEU A 40 -7.99 7.48 -4.37
N THR A 41 -8.36 7.62 -3.10
CA THR A 41 -7.89 8.68 -2.21
C THR A 41 -7.22 8.06 -0.99
N LEU A 42 -6.01 8.53 -0.67
CA LEU A 42 -5.22 8.09 0.47
C LEU A 42 -4.76 9.32 1.27
N ALA A 43 -5.32 9.52 2.46
CA ALA A 43 -4.91 10.58 3.37
C ALA A 43 -4.09 9.99 4.52
N GLY A 44 -2.90 10.55 4.76
CA GLY A 44 -2.04 10.20 5.89
C GLY A 44 -2.02 11.31 6.93
N LEU A 45 -2.35 10.97 8.17
CA LEU A 45 -2.38 11.88 9.31
C LEU A 45 -1.35 11.42 10.36
N SER A 46 -0.71 12.37 11.03
CA SER A 46 0.07 12.09 12.25
C SER A 46 -0.84 11.66 13.39
N SER A 47 -0.25 11.14 14.48
CA SER A 47 -0.99 10.77 15.70
C SER A 47 -1.74 11.94 16.36
N VAL A 48 -1.33 13.18 16.10
CA VAL A 48 -1.98 14.40 16.61
C VAL A 48 -2.95 15.04 15.61
N GLY A 49 -3.25 14.35 14.49
CA GLY A 49 -4.27 14.78 13.53
C GLY A 49 -3.77 15.72 12.42
N ILE A 50 -2.48 16.05 12.37
CA ILE A 50 -1.92 16.87 11.28
C ILE A 50 -1.90 16.05 9.99
N ARG A 51 -2.44 16.61 8.90
CA ARG A 51 -2.35 16.01 7.55
C ARG A 51 -0.92 16.07 7.04
N LEU A 52 -0.32 14.90 6.86
CA LEU A 52 1.05 14.75 6.33
C LEU A 52 1.03 14.73 4.81
N PHE A 53 0.09 13.99 4.24
CA PHE A 53 -0.12 13.92 2.80
C PHE A 53 -1.57 13.61 2.43
N LEU A 54 -1.92 13.96 1.20
CA LEU A 54 -3.09 13.47 0.48
C LEU A 54 -2.63 13.00 -0.90
N VAL A 55 -3.00 11.78 -1.26
CA VAL A 55 -2.82 11.24 -2.61
C VAL A 55 -4.20 11.02 -3.20
N THR A 56 -4.42 11.55 -4.40
CA THR A 56 -5.56 11.23 -5.24
C THR A 56 -5.04 10.58 -6.51
N TYR A 57 -5.58 9.41 -6.85
CA TYR A 57 -5.30 8.75 -8.12
C TYR A 57 -6.61 8.51 -8.85
N ASP A 58 -6.75 9.13 -10.03
CA ASP A 58 -7.86 8.94 -10.95
C ASP A 58 -7.33 8.84 -12.40
N GLU A 59 -8.23 8.91 -13.37
CA GLU A 59 -7.92 8.85 -14.81
C GLU A 59 -6.93 9.94 -15.27
N LYS A 60 -6.79 11.05 -14.53
CA LYS A 60 -5.85 12.14 -14.83
C LYS A 60 -4.44 11.86 -14.29
N GLY A 61 -4.27 10.81 -13.50
CA GLY A 61 -3.00 10.40 -12.93
C GLY A 61 -2.92 10.58 -11.42
N VAL A 62 -1.71 10.46 -10.89
CA VAL A 62 -1.45 10.55 -9.44
C VAL A 62 -1.16 12.00 -9.06
N HIS A 63 -2.01 12.56 -8.21
CA HIS A 63 -1.87 13.86 -7.60
C HIS A 63 -1.50 13.71 -6.13
N THR A 64 -0.36 14.28 -5.73
CA THR A 64 0.13 14.21 -4.35
C THR A 64 0.26 15.61 -3.78
N GLU A 65 -0.43 15.86 -2.67
CA GLU A 65 -0.23 17.02 -1.81
C GLU A 65 0.54 16.56 -0.58
N GLN A 66 1.80 16.96 -0.46
CA GLN A 66 2.60 16.66 0.73
C GLN A 66 2.78 17.94 1.55
N SER A 67 2.26 17.94 2.77
CA SER A 67 2.30 19.12 3.64
C SER A 67 3.61 19.21 4.42
N ILE A 68 4.18 18.06 4.83
CA ILE A 68 5.42 17.98 5.60
C ILE A 68 6.24 16.79 5.11
N VAL A 69 7.56 16.97 4.96
CA VAL A 69 8.50 15.85 4.78
C VAL A 69 8.81 15.27 6.15
N VAL A 70 8.35 14.04 6.39
CA VAL A 70 8.68 13.29 7.61
C VAL A 70 9.90 12.43 7.30
N PRO A 71 11.06 12.67 7.93
CA PRO A 71 12.23 11.82 7.76
C PRO A 71 11.89 10.37 8.08
N GLN A 72 12.52 9.43 7.38
CA GLN A 72 12.39 7.98 7.62
C GLN A 72 11.00 7.38 7.35
N MET A 73 10.12 8.14 6.70
CA MET A 73 8.88 7.63 6.14
C MET A 73 9.02 7.35 4.64
N PRO A 74 8.41 6.28 4.12
CA PRO A 74 8.28 6.11 2.67
C PRO A 74 7.57 7.32 2.05
N PRO A 75 7.97 7.76 0.84
CA PRO A 75 7.24 8.78 0.10
C PRO A 75 5.76 8.40 -0.09
N ALA A 76 4.86 9.38 -0.17
CA ALA A 76 3.43 9.12 -0.32
C ALA A 76 3.09 8.27 -1.57
N SER A 77 3.85 8.45 -2.66
CA SER A 77 3.75 7.62 -3.87
C SER A 77 4.12 6.16 -3.64
N GLN A 78 5.07 5.88 -2.75
CA GLN A 78 5.44 4.52 -2.38
C GLN A 78 4.36 3.89 -1.48
N VAL A 79 3.79 4.66 -0.54
CA VAL A 79 2.66 4.18 0.27
C VAL A 79 1.46 3.85 -0.62
N LEU A 80 1.16 4.70 -1.63
CA LEU A 80 0.14 4.40 -2.64
C LEU A 80 0.43 3.07 -3.35
N ALA A 81 1.66 2.89 -3.83
CA ALA A 81 2.05 1.67 -4.55
C ALA A 81 1.88 0.42 -3.68
N ASP A 82 2.30 0.46 -2.42
CA ASP A 82 2.17 -0.66 -1.49
C ASP A 82 0.69 -0.97 -1.17
N VAL A 83 -0.14 0.06 -0.98
CA VAL A 83 -1.60 -0.09 -0.78
C VAL A 83 -2.24 -0.75 -2.00
N MET A 84 -1.95 -0.25 -3.20
CA MET A 84 -2.47 -0.84 -4.43
C MET A 84 -1.97 -2.27 -4.63
N LEU A 85 -0.70 -2.54 -4.33
CA LEU A 85 -0.13 -3.89 -4.42
C LEU A 85 -0.75 -4.85 -3.41
N SER A 86 -1.26 -4.34 -2.29
CA SER A 86 -1.92 -5.14 -1.26
C SER A 86 -3.37 -5.47 -1.58
N HIS A 87 -4.08 -4.60 -2.31
CA HIS A 87 -5.51 -4.72 -2.53
C HIS A 87 -5.93 -5.09 -3.96
N TRP A 88 -5.18 -4.69 -4.99
CA TRP A 88 -5.62 -4.90 -6.38
C TRP A 88 -5.42 -6.36 -6.80
N PRO A 89 -6.28 -6.90 -7.68
CA PRO A 89 -6.09 -8.24 -8.24
C PRO A 89 -4.74 -8.37 -8.97
N ILE A 90 -4.10 -9.55 -8.92
CA ILE A 90 -2.85 -9.81 -9.67
C ILE A 90 -3.01 -9.47 -11.15
N ALA A 91 -4.17 -9.77 -11.74
CA ALA A 91 -4.43 -9.53 -13.15
C ALA A 91 -4.24 -8.05 -13.56
N ALA A 92 -4.52 -7.10 -12.66
CA ALA A 92 -4.29 -5.69 -12.92
C ALA A 92 -2.79 -5.34 -12.93
N TRP A 93 -2.01 -6.03 -12.09
CA TRP A 93 -0.57 -5.83 -11.95
C TRP A 93 0.25 -6.52 -13.04
N GLN A 94 -0.17 -7.70 -13.49
CA GLN A 94 0.57 -8.53 -14.45
C GLN A 94 1.11 -7.76 -15.68
N PRO A 95 0.32 -6.91 -16.37
CA PRO A 95 0.83 -6.14 -17.52
C PRO A 95 1.78 -4.99 -17.13
N GLN A 96 1.79 -4.58 -15.86
CA GLN A 96 2.59 -3.46 -15.35
C GLN A 96 3.95 -3.89 -14.77
N LEU A 97 4.16 -5.20 -14.62
CA LEU A 97 5.39 -5.74 -14.09
C LEU A 97 6.54 -5.55 -15.09
N PRO A 98 7.74 -5.13 -14.62
CA PRO A 98 8.92 -5.12 -15.47
C PRO A 98 9.24 -6.54 -15.98
N LYS A 99 9.94 -6.63 -17.12
CA LYS A 99 10.32 -7.92 -17.72
C LYS A 99 11.03 -8.82 -16.70
N GLY A 100 10.56 -10.06 -16.59
CA GLY A 100 11.10 -11.09 -15.69
C GLY A 100 10.63 -10.99 -14.23
N TRP A 101 9.94 -9.93 -13.84
CA TRP A 101 9.36 -9.84 -12.50
C TRP A 101 8.13 -10.75 -12.40
N THR A 102 7.89 -11.28 -11.20
CA THR A 102 6.76 -12.16 -10.92
C THR A 102 6.01 -11.68 -9.70
N LEU A 103 4.67 -11.68 -9.78
CA LEU A 103 3.78 -11.45 -8.66
C LEU A 103 2.97 -12.72 -8.42
N THR A 104 3.08 -13.30 -7.23
CA THR A 104 2.34 -14.49 -6.82
C THR A 104 1.47 -14.17 -5.62
N ASP A 105 0.24 -14.68 -5.58
CA ASP A 105 -0.70 -14.49 -4.47
C ASP A 105 -1.29 -15.87 -4.11
N ALA A 106 -0.93 -16.37 -2.94
CA ALA A 106 -1.28 -17.72 -2.51
C ALA A 106 -1.55 -17.73 -1.00
N GLY A 107 -2.72 -18.23 -0.60
CA GLY A 107 -3.11 -18.32 0.80
C GLY A 107 -3.10 -16.95 1.48
N ASP A 108 -2.31 -16.82 2.53
CA ASP A 108 -2.14 -15.62 3.35
C ASP A 108 -0.97 -14.74 2.88
N ARG A 109 -0.37 -15.00 1.71
CA ARG A 109 0.80 -14.27 1.23
C ARG A 109 0.68 -13.81 -0.20
N ARG A 110 1.27 -12.63 -0.46
CA ARG A 110 1.56 -12.13 -1.79
C ARG A 110 3.03 -11.75 -1.87
N GLU A 111 3.70 -12.20 -2.91
CA GLU A 111 5.13 -11.99 -3.11
C GLU A 111 5.40 -11.35 -4.46
N LEU A 112 6.16 -10.26 -4.44
CA LEU A 112 6.73 -9.64 -5.63
C LEU A 112 8.22 -10.00 -5.68
N ARG A 113 8.64 -10.65 -6.76
CA ARG A 113 10.04 -11.01 -7.01
C ARG A 113 10.55 -10.31 -8.26
N ASN A 114 11.82 -9.91 -8.23
CA ASN A 114 12.47 -9.29 -9.37
C ASN A 114 12.87 -10.33 -10.43
N ALA A 115 13.48 -9.87 -11.53
CA ALA A 115 13.94 -10.73 -12.63
C ALA A 115 14.96 -11.81 -12.24
N SER A 116 15.67 -11.66 -11.11
CA SER A 116 16.59 -12.68 -10.59
C SER A 116 15.92 -13.63 -9.59
N GLY A 117 14.60 -13.56 -9.42
CA GLY A 117 13.84 -14.36 -8.44
C GLY A 117 13.96 -13.88 -6.99
N ARG A 118 14.65 -12.77 -6.73
CA ARG A 118 14.83 -12.22 -5.39
C ARG A 118 13.53 -11.59 -4.91
N LEU A 119 13.12 -11.92 -3.69
CA LEU A 119 11.96 -11.33 -3.02
C LEU A 119 12.19 -9.83 -2.78
N VAL A 120 11.31 -9.01 -3.34
CA VAL A 120 11.30 -7.54 -3.24
C VAL A 120 10.27 -7.10 -2.22
N THR A 121 9.02 -7.53 -2.40
CA THR A 121 7.91 -7.23 -1.48
C THR A 121 7.25 -8.52 -1.03
N GLU A 122 6.94 -8.62 0.25
CA GLU A 122 6.06 -9.66 0.79
C GLU A 122 4.91 -8.98 1.54
N ILE A 123 3.68 -9.40 1.26
CA ILE A 123 2.47 -8.91 1.93
C ILE A 123 1.84 -10.10 2.64
N THR A 124 1.62 -9.97 3.94
CA THR A 124 0.93 -10.98 4.75
C THR A 124 -0.50 -10.54 4.99
N TYR A 125 -1.43 -11.48 4.86
CA TYR A 125 -2.86 -11.27 5.00
C TYR A 125 -3.42 -12.04 6.18
N LEU A 126 -4.53 -11.55 6.71
CA LEU A 126 -5.35 -12.28 7.67
C LEU A 126 -6.78 -12.33 7.15
N ASN A 127 -7.45 -13.45 7.39
CA ASN A 127 -8.89 -13.54 7.12
C ASN A 127 -9.67 -13.11 8.37
N ARG A 128 -10.42 -12.02 8.27
CA ARG A 128 -11.28 -11.48 9.33
C ARG A 128 -12.70 -11.39 8.83
N LYS A 129 -13.64 -12.04 9.51
CA LYS A 129 -15.08 -12.02 9.16
C LYS A 129 -15.34 -12.35 7.67
N GLY A 130 -14.54 -13.25 7.08
CA GLY A 130 -14.65 -13.65 5.67
C GLY A 130 -13.95 -12.70 4.67
N ARG A 131 -13.27 -11.65 5.15
CA ARG A 131 -12.49 -10.72 4.33
C ARG A 131 -11.00 -10.97 4.50
N ARG A 132 -10.29 -11.08 3.38
CA ARG A 132 -8.83 -11.20 3.35
C ARG A 132 -8.22 -9.79 3.34
N GLU A 133 -7.54 -9.43 4.40
CA GLU A 133 -7.02 -8.08 4.63
C GLU A 133 -5.50 -8.11 4.85
N PRO A 134 -4.73 -7.23 4.19
CA PRO A 134 -3.30 -7.12 4.43
C PRO A 134 -3.05 -6.64 5.87
N ILE A 135 -2.23 -7.36 6.61
CA ILE A 135 -1.82 -6.99 7.98
C ILE A 135 -0.36 -6.53 8.04
N SER A 136 0.42 -6.81 6.99
CA SER A 136 1.82 -6.44 6.96
C SER A 136 2.39 -6.38 5.55
N ILE A 137 3.31 -5.43 5.31
CA ILE A 137 4.08 -5.28 4.07
C ILE A 137 5.56 -5.22 4.44
N GLN A 138 6.35 -6.20 3.99
CA GLN A 138 7.79 -6.21 4.08
C GLN A 138 8.40 -5.75 2.74
N GLN A 139 8.98 -4.55 2.71
CA GLN A 139 9.56 -3.95 1.51
C GLN A 139 11.09 -4.04 1.54
N ARG A 140 11.63 -5.12 0.99
CA ARG A 140 13.07 -5.48 1.10
C ARG A 140 13.97 -4.61 0.24
N ALA A 141 13.46 -4.06 -0.87
CA ALA A 141 14.24 -3.16 -1.72
C ALA A 141 14.52 -1.80 -1.05
N PHE A 142 13.63 -1.37 -0.16
CA PHE A 142 13.74 -0.08 0.54
C PHE A 142 14.01 -0.22 2.04
N GLY A 143 14.10 -1.45 2.57
CA GLY A 143 14.55 -1.71 3.93
C GLY A 143 13.55 -1.38 5.03
N TYR A 144 12.26 -1.24 4.72
CA TYR A 144 11.22 -0.97 5.71
C TYR A 144 10.20 -2.10 5.83
N HIS A 145 9.50 -2.10 6.96
CA HIS A 145 8.41 -3.01 7.28
C HIS A 145 7.22 -2.21 7.81
N ILE A 146 6.03 -2.46 7.27
CA ILE A 146 4.78 -1.84 7.70
C ILE A 146 3.90 -2.91 8.34
N THR A 147 3.31 -2.59 9.48
CA THR A 147 2.17 -3.32 10.04
C THR A 147 0.90 -2.49 9.91
N ILE A 148 -0.21 -3.16 9.61
CA ILE A 148 -1.51 -2.54 9.34
C ILE A 148 -2.49 -2.98 10.41
N GLN A 149 -3.08 -2.01 11.11
CA GLN A 149 -4.17 -2.24 12.05
C GLN A 149 -5.42 -1.50 11.58
N TYR A 150 -6.47 -2.24 11.26
CA TYR A 150 -7.77 -1.68 10.91
C TYR A 150 -8.48 -1.12 12.17
N LEU A 151 -9.10 0.05 12.03
CA LEU A 151 -9.83 0.74 13.09
C LEU A 151 -11.33 0.68 12.80
N GLY A 152 -12.14 0.36 13.80
CA GLY A 152 -13.61 0.31 13.68
C GLY A 152 -14.20 -1.08 13.40
N ASP A 153 -13.45 -2.15 13.69
CA ASP A 153 -13.92 -3.54 13.65
C ASP A 153 -14.56 -4.05 14.94
#